data_AF-A0A7V3HCF1-F1
#
_entry.id   AF-A0A7V3HCF1-F1
#
_cell.length_a   1.000
_cell.length_b   1.000
_cell.length_c   1.000
_cell.angle_alpha   90.00
_cell.angle_beta   90.00
_cell.angle_gamma   90.00
#
_symmetry.space_group_name_H-M   'P 1'
#
loop_
_entity.id
_entity.type
_entity.pdbx_description
1 polymer ?
#
loop_
_entity_poly.entity_id
_entity_poly.type
_entity_poly.pdbx_seq_one_letter_code
_entity_poly.pdbx_strand_id
1 'polypeptide(L)'
;LVTVMHPARVKLIEVIPNTIKTLAEAYIKLRENDERWCNRWEKIKLYINPNGPLINGGSNSDNGQTGRKLVMDYYGPAVPIGGGALSGKIIGHIDRLAAYASRDAAVSAVKSGAKECLVRLSYSPLIPEPLDVNYVVSGKAIKKQENFLIITECLKDTILKKLVLDLLREIIFTT
;
A
#
# COMPACT_ATOMS: atom_id res chain seq x y z
N LEU A 1 -0.86 -17.61 5.90
CA LEU A 1 -2.26 -17.90 6.29
C LEU A 1 -3.14 -17.38 5.18
N VAL A 2 -4.07 -18.20 4.72
CA VAL A 2 -5.08 -17.83 3.72
C VAL A 2 -6.43 -18.31 4.20
N THR A 3 -7.42 -17.43 4.12
CA THR A 3 -8.82 -17.75 4.34
C THR A 3 -9.56 -17.41 3.06
N VAL A 4 -10.17 -18.39 2.42
CA VAL A 4 -10.94 -18.23 1.19
C VAL A 4 -12.38 -18.63 1.42
N MET A 5 -13.30 -17.79 0.93
CA MET A 5 -14.71 -18.12 0.88
C MET A 5 -14.98 -19.10 -0.28
N HIS A 6 -15.83 -20.09 -0.07
CA HIS A 6 -16.22 -21.04 -1.11
C HIS A 6 -17.71 -21.39 -1.03
N PRO A 7 -18.34 -21.83 -2.14
CA PRO A 7 -19.75 -22.22 -2.14
C PRO A 7 -20.01 -23.41 -1.20
N ALA A 8 -21.20 -23.44 -0.59
CA ALA A 8 -21.65 -24.51 0.31
C ALA A 8 -21.58 -25.91 -0.31
N ARG A 9 -21.79 -26.00 -1.64
CA ARG A 9 -21.76 -27.26 -2.39
C ARG A 9 -20.36 -27.86 -2.56
N VAL A 10 -19.30 -27.08 -2.34
CA VAL A 10 -17.90 -27.51 -2.51
C VAL A 10 -17.33 -27.77 -1.13
N LYS A 11 -16.77 -28.96 -0.88
CA LYS A 11 -16.12 -29.24 0.40
C LYS A 11 -14.76 -28.55 0.45
N LEU A 12 -14.34 -28.10 1.63
CA LEU A 12 -13.05 -27.41 1.80
C LEU A 12 -11.86 -28.22 1.28
N ILE A 13 -11.90 -29.55 1.41
CA ILE A 13 -10.86 -30.45 0.89
C ILE A 13 -10.68 -30.37 -0.63
N GLU A 14 -11.72 -29.98 -1.38
CA GLU A 14 -11.68 -29.79 -2.83
C GLU A 14 -11.09 -28.41 -3.20
N VAL A 15 -11.20 -27.42 -2.30
CA VAL A 15 -10.69 -26.05 -2.49
C VAL A 15 -9.19 -25.96 -2.20
N ILE A 16 -8.72 -26.75 -1.23
CA ILE A 16 -7.33 -26.73 -0.75
C ILE A 16 -6.31 -26.95 -1.87
N PRO A 17 -6.40 -27.99 -2.73
CA PRO A 17 -5.38 -28.25 -3.76
C PRO A 17 -5.24 -27.09 -4.75
N ASN A 18 -6.36 -26.52 -5.19
CA ASN A 18 -6.36 -25.38 -6.10
C ASN A 18 -5.77 -24.14 -5.43
N THR A 19 -6.10 -23.91 -4.15
CA THR A 19 -5.53 -22.80 -3.38
C THR A 19 -4.01 -22.94 -3.23
N ILE A 20 -3.52 -24.14 -2.91
CA ILE A 20 -2.08 -24.43 -2.83
C ILE A 20 -1.40 -24.15 -4.17
N LYS A 21 -1.98 -24.67 -5.27
CA LYS A 21 -1.44 -24.48 -6.61
C LYS A 21 -1.34 -23.00 -6.98
N THR A 22 -2.42 -22.23 -6.80
CA THR A 22 -2.43 -20.79 -7.10
C THR A 22 -1.40 -20.02 -6.28
N LEU A 23 -1.28 -20.32 -4.99
CA LEU A 23 -0.30 -19.66 -4.12
C LEU A 23 1.14 -20.04 -4.49
N ALA A 24 1.39 -21.31 -4.85
CA ALA A 24 2.71 -21.77 -5.27
C ALA A 24 3.14 -21.08 -6.58
N GLU A 25 2.24 -21.02 -7.57
CA GLU A 25 2.49 -20.34 -8.85
C GLU A 25 2.76 -18.84 -8.65
N ALA A 26 1.98 -18.16 -7.79
CA ALA A 26 2.20 -16.77 -7.46
C ALA A 26 3.54 -16.55 -6.73
N TYR A 27 3.87 -17.42 -5.77
CA TYR A 27 5.13 -17.36 -5.02
C TYR A 27 6.35 -17.53 -5.93
N ILE A 28 6.31 -18.48 -6.87
CA ILE A 28 7.40 -18.72 -7.82
C ILE A 28 7.61 -17.47 -8.70
N LYS A 29 6.54 -16.90 -9.26
CA LYS A 29 6.61 -15.66 -10.06
C LYS A 29 7.16 -14.48 -9.27
N LEU A 30 6.79 -14.35 -8.00
CA LEU A 30 7.31 -13.28 -7.14
C LEU A 30 8.80 -13.46 -6.88
N ARG A 31 9.23 -14.68 -6.56
CA ARG A 31 10.63 -15.01 -6.31
C ARG A 31 11.55 -14.78 -7.51
N GLU A 32 11.04 -14.91 -8.73
CA GLU A 32 11.80 -14.57 -9.94
C GLU A 32 12.16 -13.08 -10.03
N ASN A 33 11.35 -12.22 -9.42
CA ASN A 33 11.46 -10.75 -9.56
C ASN A 33 11.88 -10.05 -8.27
N ASP A 34 11.87 -10.73 -7.13
CA ASP A 34 12.08 -10.12 -5.82
C ASP A 34 12.85 -11.08 -4.88
N GLU A 35 14.12 -10.74 -4.66
CA GLU A 35 15.06 -11.52 -3.85
C GLU A 35 14.64 -11.68 -2.38
N ARG A 36 13.71 -10.85 -1.89
CA ARG A 36 13.17 -10.95 -0.53
C ARG A 36 12.40 -12.27 -0.32
N TRP A 37 11.90 -12.88 -1.40
CA TRP A 37 11.20 -14.16 -1.38
C TRP A 37 12.19 -15.33 -1.44
N CYS A 38 13.04 -15.43 -0.41
CA CYS A 38 14.23 -16.30 -0.43
C CYS A 38 13.97 -17.77 -0.03
N ASN A 39 12.85 -18.07 0.63
CA ASN A 39 12.57 -19.42 1.09
C ASN A 39 12.13 -20.34 -0.05
N ARG A 40 12.39 -21.64 0.09
CA ARG A 40 11.81 -22.67 -0.78
C ARG A 40 10.33 -22.87 -0.43
N TRP A 41 9.47 -23.04 -1.43
CA TRP A 41 8.03 -23.19 -1.24
C TRP A 41 7.67 -24.32 -0.27
N GLU A 42 8.39 -25.46 -0.36
CA GLU A 42 8.14 -26.65 0.46
C GLU A 42 8.46 -26.43 1.95
N LYS A 43 9.22 -25.38 2.28
CA LYS A 43 9.52 -24.99 3.67
C LYS A 43 8.49 -24.03 4.26
N ILE A 44 7.54 -23.53 3.46
CA ILE A 44 6.56 -22.55 3.92
C ILE A 44 5.44 -23.27 4.64
N LYS A 45 5.24 -22.89 5.90
CA LYS A 45 4.09 -23.37 6.66
C LYS A 45 2.82 -22.66 6.17
N LEU A 46 1.96 -23.42 5.50
CA LEU A 46 0.71 -22.91 4.96
C LEU A 46 -0.47 -23.31 5.84
N TYR A 47 -1.27 -22.31 6.23
CA TYR A 47 -2.55 -22.50 6.89
C TYR A 47 -3.64 -22.05 5.92
N ILE A 48 -4.53 -22.97 5.52
CA ILE A 48 -5.69 -22.69 4.67
C ILE A 48 -6.94 -22.93 5.51
N ASN A 49 -7.76 -21.88 5.67
CA ASN A 49 -9.03 -21.94 6.40
C ASN A 49 -8.90 -22.70 7.74
N PRO A 50 -7.97 -22.33 8.64
CA PRO A 50 -7.73 -23.08 9.88
C PRO A 50 -8.94 -23.11 10.81
N ASN A 51 -9.88 -22.16 10.64
CA ASN A 51 -11.13 -22.07 11.38
C ASN A 51 -12.28 -22.88 10.73
N GLY A 52 -11.98 -23.68 9.70
CA GLY A 52 -12.96 -24.46 8.96
C GLY A 52 -13.54 -23.75 7.73
N PRO A 53 -14.57 -24.34 7.11
CA PRO A 53 -15.21 -23.81 5.90
C PRO A 53 -15.73 -22.38 6.09
N LEU A 54 -15.47 -21.50 5.11
CA LEU A 54 -16.05 -20.16 5.06
C LEU A 54 -17.05 -20.10 3.90
N ILE A 55 -18.33 -20.24 4.22
CA ILE A 55 -19.41 -20.32 3.22
C ILE A 55 -20.11 -18.98 3.01
N ASN A 56 -20.38 -18.27 4.10
CA ASN A 56 -21.05 -16.97 4.09
C ASN A 56 -20.03 -15.89 4.50
N GLY A 57 -19.95 -14.82 3.72
CA GLY A 57 -19.06 -13.69 3.95
C GLY A 57 -19.59 -12.42 3.31
N GLY A 58 -18.76 -11.38 3.32
CA GLY A 58 -19.15 -10.05 2.83
C GLY A 58 -20.16 -9.36 3.76
N SER A 59 -20.94 -8.43 3.21
CA SER A 59 -21.83 -7.56 4.00
C SER A 59 -22.94 -8.29 4.76
N ASN A 60 -23.26 -9.53 4.39
CA ASN A 60 -24.23 -10.36 5.10
C ASN A 60 -23.67 -10.95 6.42
N SER A 61 -22.36 -10.89 6.63
CA SER A 61 -21.69 -11.51 7.78
C SER A 61 -20.83 -10.54 8.58
N ASP A 62 -20.52 -9.36 8.04
CA ASP A 62 -19.83 -8.28 8.75
C ASP A 62 -20.20 -6.91 8.17
N ASN A 63 -20.13 -5.88 9.00
CA ASN A 63 -20.41 -4.50 8.59
C ASN A 63 -19.14 -3.85 8.03
N GLY A 64 -19.17 -3.52 6.73
CA GLY A 64 -18.12 -2.75 6.07
C GLY A 64 -18.35 -1.25 6.18
N GLN A 65 -17.28 -0.48 6.40
CA GLN A 65 -17.29 0.98 6.25
C GLN A 65 -16.02 1.45 5.52
N THR A 66 -16.17 2.52 4.75
CA THR A 66 -15.05 3.20 4.08
C THR A 66 -13.98 3.62 5.08
N GLY A 67 -12.71 3.43 4.74
CA GLY A 67 -11.59 3.87 5.60
C GLY A 67 -11.33 2.98 6.83
N ARG A 68 -11.84 1.74 6.87
CA ARG A 68 -11.60 0.78 7.97
C ARG A 68 -10.47 -0.21 7.72
N LYS A 69 -9.67 0.01 6.67
CA LYS A 69 -8.52 -0.81 6.29
C LYS A 69 -7.25 0.01 6.04
N LEU A 70 -7.14 1.17 6.69
CA LEU A 70 -6.05 2.14 6.50
C LEU A 70 -4.66 1.49 6.52
N VAL A 71 -4.33 0.71 7.55
CA VAL A 71 -3.01 0.07 7.66
C VAL A 71 -2.68 -0.79 6.42
N MET A 72 -3.68 -1.43 5.82
CA MET A 72 -3.53 -2.19 4.57
C MET A 72 -3.47 -1.30 3.33
N ASP A 73 -4.26 -0.22 3.28
CA ASP A 73 -4.24 0.75 2.18
C ASP A 73 -2.88 1.47 2.09
N TYR A 74 -2.20 1.62 3.23
CA TYR A 74 -0.83 2.16 3.30
C TYR A 74 0.21 1.03 3.14
N TYR A 75 1.16 0.91 4.07
CA TYR A 75 2.33 0.04 3.90
C TYR A 75 2.41 -1.04 4.98
N GLY A 76 1.24 -1.50 5.44
CA GLY A 76 1.13 -2.42 6.57
C GLY A 76 1.55 -1.76 7.89
N PRO A 77 1.78 -2.55 8.95
CA PRO A 77 2.15 -2.04 10.26
C PRO A 77 3.60 -1.50 10.33
N ALA A 78 4.34 -1.54 9.22
CA ALA A 78 5.77 -1.22 9.19
C ALA A 78 6.07 0.28 9.30
N VAL A 79 5.11 1.14 8.94
CA VAL A 79 5.31 2.59 8.92
C VAL A 79 4.16 3.32 9.64
N PRO A 80 4.45 4.47 10.26
CA PRO A 80 3.40 5.29 10.85
C PRO A 80 2.48 5.84 9.75
N ILE A 81 1.18 5.91 10.05
CA ILE A 81 0.16 6.47 9.15
C ILE A 81 -0.50 7.68 9.82
N GLY A 82 -0.87 8.68 9.02
CA GLY A 82 -1.51 9.91 9.52
C GLY A 82 -2.97 9.75 9.92
N GLY A 83 -3.60 8.62 9.62
CA GLY A 83 -4.97 8.28 10.03
C GLY A 83 -6.08 8.69 9.04
N GLY A 84 -5.75 9.42 7.98
CA GLY A 84 -6.70 9.78 6.93
C GLY A 84 -7.05 8.60 6.02
N ALA A 85 -8.35 8.34 5.83
CA ALA A 85 -8.85 7.43 4.79
C ALA A 85 -8.54 7.96 3.39
N LEU A 86 -8.17 7.08 2.47
CA LEU A 86 -7.90 7.42 1.07
C LEU A 86 -9.17 7.31 0.22
N SER A 87 -9.90 6.20 0.36
CA SER A 87 -11.13 5.92 -0.38
C SER A 87 -12.28 6.86 0.03
N GLY A 88 -13.14 7.20 -0.93
CA GLY A 88 -14.29 8.08 -0.71
C GLY A 88 -13.97 9.57 -0.71
N LYS A 89 -12.72 9.96 -0.99
CA LYS A 89 -12.27 11.35 -1.09
C LYS A 89 -11.84 11.71 -2.52
N ILE A 90 -12.12 12.94 -2.92
CA ILE A 90 -11.57 13.55 -4.15
C ILE A 90 -10.03 13.56 -4.08
N ILE A 91 -9.33 13.54 -5.23
CA ILE A 91 -7.88 13.33 -5.25
C ILE A 91 -7.14 14.49 -4.58
N GLY A 92 -7.62 15.72 -4.76
CA GLY A 92 -7.09 16.92 -4.13
C GLY A 92 -7.38 17.06 -2.64
N HIS A 93 -8.16 16.15 -2.04
CA HIS A 93 -8.29 16.13 -0.59
C HIS A 93 -6.94 15.79 0.04
N ILE A 94 -6.51 16.60 1.01
CA ILE A 94 -5.14 16.59 1.51
C ILE A 94 -4.66 15.22 2.00
N ASP A 95 -5.51 14.46 2.71
CA ASP A 95 -5.19 13.10 3.15
C ASP A 95 -4.75 12.16 2.00
N ARG A 96 -5.37 12.27 0.82
CA ARG A 96 -5.05 11.43 -0.34
C ARG A 96 -3.87 12.00 -1.11
N LEU A 97 -3.92 13.32 -1.36
CA LEU A 97 -2.87 14.05 -2.06
C LEU A 97 -1.51 13.90 -1.38
N ALA A 98 -1.44 14.23 -0.08
CA ALA A 98 -0.22 14.22 0.71
C ALA A 98 0.31 12.79 0.92
N ALA A 99 -0.57 11.81 1.10
CA ALA A 99 -0.17 10.39 1.17
C ALA A 99 0.55 9.96 -0.10
N TYR A 100 -0.03 10.23 -1.27
CA TYR A 100 0.59 9.85 -2.53
C TYR A 100 1.84 10.68 -2.85
N ALA A 101 1.85 11.98 -2.55
CA ALA A 101 3.03 12.82 -2.74
C ALA A 101 4.19 12.33 -1.86
N SER A 102 3.92 11.94 -0.62
CA SER A 102 4.91 11.34 0.29
C SER A 102 5.46 10.04 -0.26
N ARG A 103 4.60 9.19 -0.85
CA ARG A 103 5.01 7.95 -1.50
C ARG A 103 5.92 8.20 -2.69
N ASP A 104 5.53 9.10 -3.57
CA ASP A 104 6.27 9.43 -4.79
C ASP A 104 7.67 9.95 -4.40
N ALA A 105 7.76 10.86 -3.43
CA ALA A 105 9.02 11.36 -2.89
C ALA A 105 9.89 10.26 -2.28
N ALA A 106 9.31 9.37 -1.46
CA ALA A 106 10.04 8.25 -0.86
C ALA A 106 10.57 7.26 -1.91
N VAL A 107 9.76 6.94 -2.93
CA VAL A 107 10.18 6.06 -4.04
C VAL A 107 11.29 6.69 -4.86
N SER A 108 11.20 7.99 -5.16
CA SER A 108 12.26 8.71 -5.87
C SER A 108 13.58 8.68 -5.10
N ALA A 109 13.56 8.92 -3.78
CA ALA A 109 14.75 8.82 -2.96
C ALA A 109 15.39 7.41 -3.01
N VAL A 110 14.58 6.34 -2.94
CA VAL A 110 15.06 4.96 -3.08
C VAL A 110 15.64 4.69 -4.46
N LYS A 111 14.97 5.14 -5.53
CA LYS A 111 15.47 5.03 -6.91
C LYS A 111 16.80 5.76 -7.12
N SER A 112 17.03 6.85 -6.39
CA SER A 112 18.29 7.59 -6.41
C SER A 112 19.41 6.93 -5.60
N GLY A 113 19.14 5.83 -4.89
CA GLY A 113 20.16 5.04 -4.17
C GLY A 113 20.01 5.00 -2.66
N ALA A 114 18.96 5.60 -2.08
CA ALA A 114 18.61 5.34 -0.69
C ALA A 114 18.18 3.88 -0.50
N LYS A 115 18.49 3.30 0.66
CA LYS A 115 17.99 1.96 1.02
C LYS A 115 16.52 2.03 1.43
N GLU A 116 16.19 3.00 2.27
CA GLU A 116 14.82 3.27 2.74
C GLU A 116 14.60 4.77 2.90
N CYS A 117 13.37 5.22 2.72
CA CYS A 117 12.97 6.60 2.93
C CYS A 117 11.57 6.65 3.56
N LEU A 118 11.46 7.34 4.69
CA LEU A 118 10.19 7.69 5.34
C LEU A 118 9.99 9.18 5.21
N VAL A 119 8.90 9.60 4.57
CA VAL A 119 8.50 11.01 4.44
C VAL A 119 7.25 11.25 5.28
N ARG A 120 7.21 12.38 5.97
CA ARG A 120 6.10 12.85 6.80
C ARG A 120 5.78 14.28 6.42
N LEU A 121 4.50 14.55 6.17
CA LEU A 121 3.99 15.88 5.87
C LEU A 121 2.96 16.26 6.91
N SER A 122 2.97 17.52 7.32
CA SER A 122 1.95 18.11 8.18
C SER A 122 1.33 19.30 7.47
N TYR A 123 0.01 19.40 7.50
CA TYR A 123 -0.75 20.49 6.87
C TYR A 123 -1.75 21.09 7.85
N SER A 124 -2.05 22.37 7.65
CA SER A 124 -3.23 23.02 8.24
C SER A 124 -4.29 23.18 7.17
N PRO A 125 -5.58 23.02 7.51
CA PRO A 125 -6.65 23.55 6.68
C PRO A 125 -6.38 25.02 6.34
N LEU A 126 -6.68 25.41 5.09
CA LEU A 126 -6.59 26.77 4.55
C LEU A 126 -5.17 27.35 4.38
N ILE A 127 -4.13 26.61 4.72
CA ILE A 127 -2.75 26.99 4.41
C ILE A 127 -2.29 26.11 3.23
N PRO A 128 -1.95 26.69 2.07
CA PRO A 128 -1.60 25.90 0.89
C PRO A 128 -0.24 25.19 1.04
N GLU A 129 0.69 25.77 1.78
CA GLU A 129 1.99 25.17 2.07
C GLU A 129 1.93 24.17 3.25
N PRO A 130 2.77 23.11 3.23
CA PRO A 130 2.92 22.25 4.40
C PRO A 130 3.50 23.03 5.59
N LEU A 131 2.98 22.75 6.78
CA LEU A 131 3.53 23.25 8.05
C LEU A 131 4.89 22.62 8.36
N ASP A 132 5.06 21.34 8.01
CA ASP A 132 6.29 20.60 8.20
C ASP A 132 6.49 19.56 7.09
N VAL A 133 7.74 19.41 6.66
CA VAL A 133 8.20 18.40 5.72
C VAL A 133 9.40 17.70 6.34
N ASN A 134 9.14 16.53 6.92
CA ASN A 134 10.16 15.75 7.62
C ASN A 134 10.45 14.45 6.87
N TYR A 135 11.72 14.04 6.82
CA TYR A 135 12.10 12.77 6.22
C TYR A 135 13.25 12.09 6.96
N VAL A 136 13.26 10.77 6.92
CA VAL A 136 14.32 9.90 7.44
C VAL A 136 14.76 8.98 6.32
N VAL A 137 16.04 9.01 5.99
CA VAL A 137 16.64 8.21 4.91
C VAL A 137 17.75 7.34 5.50
N SER A 138 17.77 6.06 5.12
CA SER A 138 18.85 5.12 5.43
C SER A 138 19.55 4.67 4.13
N GLY A 139 20.82 4.27 4.22
CA GLY A 139 21.58 3.73 3.08
C GLY A 139 22.68 4.65 2.54
N LYS A 140 23.10 4.42 1.30
CA LYS A 140 24.25 5.09 0.69
C LYS A 140 24.00 6.60 0.62
N ALA A 141 24.99 7.37 1.06
CA ALA A 141 24.90 8.82 1.21
C ALA A 141 24.72 9.52 -0.15
N ILE A 142 23.48 9.62 -0.62
CA ILE A 142 23.06 10.80 -1.39
C ILE A 142 23.16 11.95 -0.38
N LYS A 143 23.88 13.02 -0.72
CA LYS A 143 24.10 14.11 0.22
C LYS A 143 22.74 14.59 0.75
N LYS A 144 22.64 14.89 2.05
CA LYS A 144 21.38 15.30 2.71
C LYS A 144 20.63 16.39 1.93
N GLN A 145 21.38 17.28 1.28
CA GLN A 145 20.87 18.37 0.44
C GLN A 145 20.25 17.92 -0.89
N GLU A 146 20.79 16.88 -1.53
CA GLU A 146 20.24 16.29 -2.75
C GLU A 146 18.93 15.54 -2.47
N ASN A 147 18.85 14.79 -1.36
CA ASN A 147 17.60 14.15 -0.91
C ASN A 147 16.51 15.18 -0.62
N PHE A 148 16.86 16.29 0.03
CA PHE A 148 15.92 17.38 0.27
C PHE A 148 15.38 17.98 -1.03
N LEU A 149 16.24 18.22 -2.02
CA LEU A 149 15.84 18.77 -3.30
C LEU A 149 14.91 17.80 -4.06
N ILE A 150 15.28 16.52 -4.15
CA ILE A 150 14.47 15.48 -4.82
C ILE A 150 13.09 15.37 -4.15
N ILE A 151 13.04 15.33 -2.82
CA ILE A 151 11.77 15.23 -2.08
C ILE A 151 10.92 16.47 -2.31
N THR A 152 11.50 17.67 -2.17
CA THR A 152 10.73 18.92 -2.31
C THR A 152 10.26 19.18 -3.74
N GLU A 153 11.05 18.84 -4.76
CA GLU A 153 10.64 18.91 -6.16
C GLU A 153 9.53 17.90 -6.47
N CYS A 154 9.65 16.64 -6.03
CA CYS A 154 8.61 15.63 -6.22
C CYS A 154 7.29 16.04 -5.53
N LEU A 155 7.36 16.62 -4.33
CA LEU A 155 6.17 17.10 -3.63
C LEU A 155 5.46 18.22 -4.40
N LYS A 156 6.21 19.21 -4.90
CA LYS A 156 5.65 20.29 -5.72
C LYS A 156 5.00 19.72 -6.99
N ASP A 157 5.72 18.89 -7.72
CA ASP A 157 5.25 18.27 -8.95
C ASP A 157 3.99 17.43 -8.75
N THR A 158 3.96 16.57 -7.73
CA THR A 158 2.81 15.72 -7.47
C THR A 158 1.60 16.52 -7.00
N ILE A 159 1.79 17.55 -6.18
CA ILE A 159 0.70 18.43 -5.74
C ILE A 159 0.11 19.18 -6.92
N LEU A 160 0.95 19.79 -7.76
CA LEU A 160 0.54 20.50 -8.97
C LEU A 160 -0.13 19.57 -10.00
N LYS A 161 0.48 18.43 -10.31
CA LYS A 161 -0.07 17.46 -11.29
C LYS A 161 -1.39 16.87 -10.81
N LYS A 162 -1.56 16.57 -9.52
CA LYS A 162 -2.80 15.96 -9.00
C LYS A 162 -3.94 16.97 -8.82
N LEU A 163 -3.64 18.24 -8.51
CA LEU A 163 -4.65 19.31 -8.62
C LEU A 163 -5.17 19.46 -10.05
N VAL A 164 -4.32 19.27 -11.06
CA VAL A 164 -4.72 19.33 -12.48
C VAL A 164 -5.45 18.05 -12.92
N LEU A 165 -5.04 16.87 -12.42
CA LEU A 165 -5.70 15.59 -12.71
C LEU A 165 -7.10 15.45 -12.10
N ASP A 166 -7.41 16.16 -11.01
CA ASP A 166 -8.79 16.27 -10.47
C ASP A 166 -9.79 16.78 -11.53
N LEU A 167 -9.33 17.48 -12.57
CA LEU A 167 -10.18 17.96 -13.66
C LEU A 167 -10.45 16.90 -14.74
N LEU A 168 -9.73 15.75 -14.77
CA LEU A 168 -9.61 14.92 -15.98
C LEU A 168 -9.94 13.39 -15.86
N ARG A 169 -10.68 12.93 -14.84
CA ARG A 169 -11.42 11.63 -14.75
C ARG A 169 -10.84 10.46 -13.92
N GLU A 170 -11.80 9.71 -13.35
CA GLU A 170 -11.98 8.24 -13.16
C GLU A 170 -10.89 7.28 -12.62
N ILE A 171 -9.72 7.73 -12.15
CA ILE A 171 -8.71 6.81 -11.57
C ILE A 171 -8.94 6.56 -10.05
N ILE A 172 -10.19 6.27 -9.63
CA ILE A 172 -10.51 6.00 -8.22
C ILE A 172 -10.80 4.52 -7.95
N PHE A 173 -11.29 3.78 -8.94
CA PHE A 173 -11.76 2.41 -8.72
C PHE A 173 -10.66 1.32 -8.72
N THR A 174 -9.42 1.66 -9.09
CA THR A 174 -8.29 0.70 -9.22
C THR A 174 -7.20 0.88 -8.16
N THR A 175 -7.32 1.89 -7.29
CA THR A 175 -6.43 2.11 -6.14
C THR A 175 -6.89 1.30 -4.95
#